data_AF-A0A7K3PMR3-F1
#
_entry.id   AF-A0A7K3PMR3-F1
#
_cell.length_a   1.000
_cell.length_b   1.000
_cell.length_c   1.000
_cell.angle_alpha   90.00
_cell.angle_beta   90.00
_cell.angle_gamma   90.00
#
_symmetry.space_group_name_H-M   'P 1'
#
loop_
_entity.id
_entity.type
_entity.pdbx_description
1 polymer ?
#
loop_
_entity_poly.entity_id
_entity_poly.type
_entity_poly.pdbx_seq_one_letter_code
_entity_poly.pdbx_strand_id
1 'polypeptide(L)' 'GAPAGDGRGLVQFVLAAHEGQRNTRLFWAACRAYENGVGAALLAPLLDAARATGLTEREARATIASAARLTGRHP' A
#
# COMPACT_ATOMS: atom_id res chain seq x y z
N GLY A 1 -15.11 7.45 16.84
CA GLY A 1 -13.69 7.45 16.44
C GLY A 1 -13.65 7.68 14.95
N ALA A 2 -13.09 8.80 14.50
CA ALA A 2 -13.13 9.18 13.10
C ALA A 2 -12.37 8.15 12.22
N PRO A 3 -12.86 7.83 11.01
CA PRO A 3 -12.08 7.05 10.04
C PRO A 3 -10.97 7.95 9.46
N ALA A 4 -9.92 8.20 10.24
CA ALA A 4 -8.72 8.85 9.73
C ALA A 4 -7.88 7.80 8.97
N GLY A 5 -7.61 7.88 7.67
CA GLY A 5 -8.03 8.86 6.69
C GLY A 5 -7.49 8.49 5.30
N ASP A 6 -8.32 8.70 4.27
CA ASP A 6 -8.13 9.11 2.86
C ASP A 6 -6.85 8.70 2.09
N GLY A 7 -6.06 7.76 2.57
CA GLY A 7 -4.85 7.31 1.90
C GLY A 7 -3.56 8.00 2.35
N ARG A 8 -3.61 9.22 2.88
CA ARG A 8 -2.44 9.82 3.54
C ARG A 8 -1.96 8.99 4.73
N GLY A 9 -2.89 8.44 5.52
CA GLY A 9 -2.56 7.54 6.64
C GLY A 9 -1.91 6.23 6.17
N LEU A 10 -2.34 5.70 5.02
CA LEU A 10 -1.77 4.49 4.42
C LEU A 10 -0.34 4.71 3.93
N VAL A 11 -0.07 5.86 3.32
CA VAL A 11 1.28 6.26 2.89
C VAL A 11 2.22 6.38 4.10
N GLN A 12 1.78 7.06 5.17
CA GLN A 12 2.59 7.20 6.38
C GLN A 12 2.86 5.85 7.07
N PHE A 13 1.88 4.94 7.05
CA PHE A 13 2.05 3.59 7.58
C PHE A 13 3.14 2.79 6.84
N VAL A 14 3.21 2.94 5.51
CA VAL A 14 4.28 2.34 4.69
C VAL A 14 5.61 3.00 4.99
N LEU A 15 5.68 4.34 5.08
CA LEU A 15 6.92 5.07 5.39
C LEU A 15 7.53 4.68 6.73
N ALA A 16 6.69 4.35 7.72
CA ALA A 16 7.15 3.90 9.03
C ALA A 16 7.68 2.45 9.03
N ALA A 17 7.73 1.75 7.88
CA ALA A 17 8.12 0.35 7.82
C ALA A 17 9.61 0.13 8.07
N HIS A 18 9.91 -0.75 9.02
CA HIS A 18 11.27 -1.23 9.26
C HIS A 18 11.64 -2.35 8.29
N GLU A 19 12.94 -2.65 8.22
CA GLU A 19 13.46 -3.81 7.49
C GLU A 19 12.74 -5.10 7.92
N GLY A 20 12.41 -5.95 6.95
CA GLY A 20 11.57 -7.14 7.16
C GLY A 20 10.05 -6.89 7.16
N GLN A 21 9.57 -5.66 7.34
CA GLN A 21 8.13 -5.34 7.35
C GLN A 21 7.65 -4.53 6.14
N ARG A 22 8.56 -3.98 5.34
CA ARG A 22 8.26 -3.09 4.19
C ARG A 22 7.21 -3.67 3.25
N ASN A 23 7.43 -4.92 2.83
CA ASN A 23 6.55 -5.61 1.89
C ASN A 23 5.16 -5.88 2.51
N THR A 24 5.11 -6.41 3.73
CA THR A 24 3.85 -6.69 4.45
C THR A 24 3.04 -5.43 4.71
N ARG A 25 3.69 -4.33 5.10
CA ARG A 25 3.00 -3.05 5.33
C ARG A 25 2.49 -2.43 4.04
N LEU A 26 3.27 -2.48 2.97
CA LEU A 26 2.83 -2.05 1.64
C LEU A 26 1.64 -2.87 1.15
N PHE A 27 1.69 -4.19 1.32
CA PHE A 27 0.59 -5.08 0.94
C PHE A 27 -0.71 -4.72 1.67
N TRP A 28 -0.65 -4.58 2.99
CA TRP A 28 -1.81 -4.20 3.80
C TRP A 28 -2.36 -2.83 3.39
N ALA A 29 -1.49 -1.84 3.18
CA ALA A 29 -1.88 -0.51 2.74
C ALA A 29 -2.55 -0.52 1.36
N ALA A 30 -2.02 -1.31 0.42
CA ALA A 30 -2.60 -1.49 -0.90
C ALA A 30 -3.98 -2.18 -0.82
N CYS A 31 -4.13 -3.25 -0.04
CA CYS A 31 -5.43 -3.89 0.17
C CYS A 31 -6.46 -2.90 0.69
N ARG A 32 -6.13 -2.12 1.73
CA ARG A 32 -7.00 -1.08 2.26
C ARG A 32 -7.33 0.00 1.24
N ALA A 33 -6.38 0.40 0.40
CA ALA A 33 -6.64 1.37 -0.64
C ALA A 33 -7.64 0.84 -1.69
N TYR A 34 -7.52 -0.44 -2.09
CA TYR A 34 -8.45 -1.06 -3.03
C TYR A 34 -9.84 -1.29 -2.44
N GLU A 35 -9.94 -1.74 -1.18
CA GLU A 35 -11.21 -1.92 -0.48
C GLU A 35 -12.01 -0.61 -0.36
N ASN A 36 -11.32 0.51 -0.17
CA ASN A 36 -11.94 1.84 -0.09
C ASN A 36 -12.13 2.51 -1.47
N GLY A 37 -11.83 1.81 -2.58
CA GLY A 37 -11.98 2.35 -3.94
C GLY A 37 -10.99 3.44 -4.34
N VAL A 38 -9.97 3.73 -3.51
CA VAL A 38 -8.96 4.79 -3.72
C VAL A 38 -7.61 4.25 -4.21
N GLY A 39 -7.52 2.95 -4.50
CA GLY A 39 -6.29 2.25 -4.89
C GLY A 39 -5.57 2.86 -6.09
N ALA A 40 -6.29 3.33 -7.11
CA ALA A 40 -5.68 3.94 -8.29
C ALA A 40 -5.01 5.29 -7.99
N ALA A 41 -5.65 6.15 -7.18
CA ALA A 41 -5.11 7.44 -6.78
C ALA A 41 -3.93 7.31 -5.81
N LEU A 42 -3.92 6.25 -4.99
CA LEU A 42 -2.86 5.99 -4.01
C LEU A 42 -1.72 5.12 -4.52
N LEU A 43 -1.81 4.61 -5.75
CA LEU A 43 -0.78 3.73 -6.31
C LEU A 43 0.59 4.41 -6.36
N ALA A 44 0.67 5.63 -6.92
CA ALA A 44 1.93 6.36 -7.00
C ALA A 44 2.47 6.76 -5.60
N PRO A 45 1.66 7.35 -4.69
CA PRO A 45 2.11 7.63 -3.32
C PRO A 45 2.59 6.39 -2.54
N LEU A 46 1.94 5.24 -2.70
CA LEU A 46 2.35 3.99 -2.04
C LEU A 46 3.64 3.42 -2.63
N LEU A 47 3.84 3.54 -3.95
CA LEU A 47 5.09 3.18 -4.61
C LEU A 47 6.26 4.05 -4.13
N ASP A 48 6.05 5.36 -4.04
CA ASP A 48 7.07 6.29 -3.57
C ASP A 48 7.43 6.03 -2.11
N ALA A 49 6.42 5.79 -1.26
CA ALA A 49 6.65 5.41 0.14
C ALA A 49 7.42 4.10 0.28
N ALA A 50 7.07 3.09 -0.51
CA ALA A 50 7.78 1.81 -0.52
C ALA A 50 9.25 1.97 -0.91
N ARG A 51 9.51 2.78 -1.94
CA ARG A 51 10.88 3.11 -2.38
C ARG A 51 11.66 3.85 -1.30
N ALA A 52 11.04 4.80 -0.62
CA ALA A 52 11.66 5.51 0.50
C ALA A 52 12.05 4.57 1.65
N THR A 53 11.31 3.49 1.86
CA THR A 53 11.68 2.47 2.86
C THR A 53 12.82 1.56 2.41
N GLY A 54 13.18 1.55 1.12
CA GLY A 54 14.24 0.72 0.56
C GLY A 54 13.76 -0.50 -0.24
N LEU A 55 12.48 -0.57 -0.62
CA LEU A 55 12.02 -1.54 -1.62
C LEU A 55 12.41 -1.06 -3.03
N THR A 56 12.73 -2.00 -3.90
CA THR A 56 12.85 -1.66 -5.33
C THR A 56 11.48 -1.36 -5.92
N GLU A 57 11.44 -0.57 -7.00
CA GLU A 57 10.18 -0.31 -7.69
C GLU A 57 9.52 -1.60 -8.18
N ARG A 58 10.32 -2.55 -8.67
CA ARG A 58 9.81 -3.85 -9.14
C ARG A 58 9.11 -4.62 -8.02
N GLU A 59 9.72 -4.69 -6.84
CA GLU A 59 9.12 -5.35 -5.67
C GLU A 59 7.84 -4.63 -5.24
N ALA A 60 7.89 -3.30 -5.10
CA ALA A 60 6.74 -2.52 -4.69
C ALA A 60 5.54 -2.69 -5.64
N ARG A 61 5.78 -2.67 -6.96
CA ARG A 61 4.74 -2.93 -7.97
C ARG A 61 4.20 -4.35 -7.87
N ALA A 62 5.06 -5.34 -7.68
CA ALA A 62 4.64 -6.74 -7.53
C ALA A 62 3.77 -6.95 -6.28
N THR A 63 4.09 -6.28 -5.17
CA THR A 63 3.30 -6.29 -3.93
C THR A 63 1.92 -5.69 -4.15
N ILE A 64 1.85 -4.51 -4.76
CA ILE A 64 0.58 -3.83 -5.00
C ILE A 64 -0.29 -4.61 -5.99
N ALA A 65 0.29 -5.17 -7.05
CA ALA A 65 -0.42 -6.06 -7.98
C ALA A 65 -0.96 -7.32 -7.26
N SER A 66 -0.24 -7.83 -6.26
CA SER A 66 -0.70 -8.97 -5.46
C SER A 66 -1.87 -8.58 -4.56
N ALA A 67 -1.83 -7.40 -3.95
CA ALA A 67 -2.95 -6.85 -3.18
C ALA A 67 -4.19 -6.66 -4.06
N ALA A 68 -4.04 -6.05 -5.24
CA ALA A 68 -5.13 -5.84 -6.20
C ALA A 68 -5.82 -7.15 -6.60
N ARG A 69 -5.04 -8.21 -6.84
CA ARG A 69 -5.58 -9.55 -7.15
C ARG A 69 -6.33 -10.19 -5.99
N LEU A 70 -5.91 -9.93 -4.75
CA LEU A 70 -6.58 -10.45 -3.57
C LEU A 70 -7.91 -9.73 -3.34
N THR A 71 -7.92 -8.40 -3.42
CA THR A 71 -9.12 -7.58 -3.21
C THR A 71 -10.11 -7.68 -4.36
N GLY A 72 -9.64 -7.80 -5.60
CA GLY A 72 -10.50 -8.01 -6.77
C GLY A 72 -11.13 -9.41 -6.87
N ARG A 73 -10.71 -10.34 -6.00
CA ARG A 73 -11.30 -11.69 -5.86
C ARG A 73 -12.37 -11.77 -4.77
N HIS A 74 -12.61 -10.69 -4.03
CA HIS A 74 -13.69 -10.61 -3.06
C HIS A 74 -14.98 -10.17 -3.78
N PRO A 75 -15.97 -11.06 -3.99
CA PRO A 75 -17.32 -10.65 -4.34
C PRO A 75 -18.03 -9.98 -3.15
#